data_AF-A0A9P0NWZ1-F1
#
_entry.id   AF-A0A9P0NWZ1-F1
#
_cell.length_a   1.000
_cell.length_b   1.000
_cell.length_c   1.000
_cell.angle_alpha   90.00
_cell.angle_beta   90.00
_cell.angle_gamma   90.00
#
_symmetry.space_group_name_H-M   'P 1'
#
loop_
_entity.id
_entity.type
_entity.pdbx_description
1 polymer ?
#
loop_
_entity_poly.entity_id
_entity_poly.type
_entity_poly.pdbx_seq_one_letter_code
_entity_poly.pdbx_strand_id
1 'polypeptide(L)'
;MLNSTMWKKHLGVTLSSVMQYNIQNDAINANSDDNRNNKVVEETFLDDINLDCEVTKWSNWSPCNVTNGICGWGLKEKRRTILVHTKNDGFPCPKKLVKRKKCHVTCQKKKKKKIRVRTGCGMSEWSSWSKCSPDCENQYQHRVRHVLVYPEEPDSTCQNEVEHRPCPCY
;
A
#
# COMPACT_ATOMS: atom_id res chain seq x y z
N MET A 1 25.64 13.32 49.79
CA MET A 1 25.78 13.73 48.38
C MET A 1 24.70 13.03 47.57
N LEU A 2 24.07 13.76 46.65
CA LEU A 2 22.82 13.48 45.94
C LEU A 2 22.96 12.52 44.73
N ASN A 3 21.81 11.89 44.37
CA ASN A 3 21.30 11.55 43.02
C ASN A 3 21.92 10.39 42.22
N SER A 4 21.25 9.70 41.29
CA SER A 4 19.84 9.48 40.90
C SER A 4 19.86 8.50 39.70
N THR A 5 18.71 7.91 39.36
CA THR A 5 18.36 7.22 38.10
C THR A 5 18.95 5.81 37.89
N MET A 6 18.29 4.81 37.30
CA MET A 6 17.18 4.84 36.34
C MET A 6 16.51 3.45 36.32
N TRP A 7 15.17 3.42 36.41
CA TRP A 7 14.37 2.21 36.48
C TRP A 7 13.99 1.63 35.10
N LYS A 8 14.02 0.29 35.04
CA LYS A 8 13.10 -0.64 34.35
C LYS A 8 13.00 -0.62 32.82
N LYS A 9 13.63 -1.62 32.21
CA LYS A 9 13.17 -2.28 30.97
C LYS A 9 12.52 -3.60 31.35
N HIS A 10 11.19 -3.74 31.27
CA HIS A 10 10.53 -5.05 31.18
C HIS A 10 9.16 -4.89 30.48
N LEU A 11 9.03 -5.61 29.37
CA LEU A 11 7.80 -6.21 28.80
C LEU A 11 6.48 -5.51 29.18
N GLY A 12 6.04 -4.58 28.33
CA GLY A 12 4.78 -3.85 28.45
C GLY A 12 3.55 -4.67 28.01
N VAL A 13 3.23 -5.73 28.75
CA VAL A 13 1.86 -6.25 28.85
C VAL A 13 1.37 -5.83 30.23
N THR A 14 0.58 -4.76 30.29
CA THR A 14 -0.05 -4.33 31.54
C THR A 14 -1.18 -5.30 31.86
N LEU A 15 -0.95 -6.19 32.82
CA LEU A 15 -1.98 -6.87 33.60
C LEU A 15 -2.79 -5.83 34.39
N SER A 16 -3.68 -5.10 33.72
CA SER A 16 -4.57 -4.12 34.38
C SER A 16 -6.02 -4.22 33.94
N SER A 17 -6.48 -5.37 33.44
CA SER A 17 -7.93 -5.60 33.25
C SER A 17 -8.40 -7.04 33.41
N VAL A 18 -7.57 -7.94 33.92
CA VAL A 18 -8.03 -9.28 34.29
C VAL A 18 -7.44 -9.63 35.65
N MET A 19 -8.30 -9.88 36.63
CA MET A 19 -8.02 -10.30 38.02
C MET A 19 -7.97 -9.23 39.13
N GLN A 20 -8.97 -8.37 39.23
CA GLN A 20 -9.42 -7.90 40.55
C GLN A 20 -10.91 -7.60 40.56
N TYR A 21 -11.68 -8.68 40.56
CA TYR A 21 -13.03 -8.62 41.11
C TYR A 21 -12.97 -9.30 42.47
N ASN A 22 -12.64 -8.52 43.51
CA ASN A 22 -12.84 -8.94 44.89
C ASN A 22 -14.32 -8.71 45.20
N ILE A 23 -15.15 -9.73 45.02
CA ILE A 23 -16.50 -9.72 45.61
C ILE A 23 -16.31 -10.06 47.08
N GLN A 24 -16.42 -9.03 47.92
CA GLN A 24 -16.64 -9.23 49.34
C GLN A 24 -18.03 -9.87 49.49
N ASN A 25 -18.06 -11.18 49.68
CA ASN A 25 -19.28 -11.90 50.06
C ASN A 25 -19.56 -11.63 51.55
N ASP A 26 -20.05 -10.43 51.86
CA ASP A 26 -20.69 -10.19 53.14
C ASP A 26 -22.20 -10.35 52.94
N ALA A 27 -22.71 -11.49 53.40
CA ALA A 27 -24.13 -11.78 53.46
C ALA A 27 -24.83 -10.75 54.35
N ILE A 28 -25.58 -9.82 53.75
CA ILE A 28 -26.62 -9.07 54.46
C ILE A 28 -27.96 -9.75 54.14
N ASN A 29 -28.25 -10.80 54.91
CA ASN A 29 -29.61 -11.26 55.13
C ASN A 29 -30.18 -10.44 56.29
N ALA A 30 -30.91 -9.37 55.95
CA ALA A 30 -31.89 -8.75 56.83
C ALA A 30 -32.78 -7.79 56.03
N ASN A 31 -33.88 -8.30 55.47
CA ASN A 31 -35.21 -7.70 55.62
C ASN A 31 -36.30 -8.55 54.93
N SER A 32 -37.17 -9.08 55.79
CA SER A 32 -38.61 -9.34 55.66
C SER A 32 -39.30 -8.90 54.36
N ASP A 33 -40.12 -9.84 53.86
CA ASP A 33 -41.46 -9.66 53.30
C ASP A 33 -41.63 -8.80 52.04
N ASP A 34 -41.44 -9.41 50.86
CA ASP A 34 -42.58 -9.72 49.98
C ASP A 34 -42.17 -10.61 48.81
N ASN A 35 -42.85 -11.74 48.69
CA ASN A 35 -42.63 -12.73 47.63
C ASN A 35 -43.48 -12.37 46.40
N ARG A 36 -42.91 -11.60 45.46
CA ARG A 36 -43.43 -11.55 44.09
C ARG A 36 -42.33 -11.23 43.08
N ASN A 37 -42.10 -12.21 42.19
CA ASN A 37 -41.35 -12.13 40.93
C ASN A 37 -39.86 -12.49 40.99
N ASN A 38 -39.59 -13.72 41.42
CA ASN A 38 -38.37 -14.46 41.08
C ASN A 38 -38.35 -14.89 39.58
N LYS A 39 -38.42 -13.91 38.67
CA LYS A 39 -38.26 -14.10 37.21
C LYS A 39 -37.68 -12.88 36.47
N VAL A 40 -37.22 -11.83 37.17
CA VAL A 40 -36.73 -10.58 36.53
C VAL A 40 -35.45 -10.05 37.22
N VAL A 41 -34.53 -10.92 37.62
CA VAL A 41 -33.32 -10.49 38.35
C VAL A 41 -32.00 -10.85 37.68
N GLU A 42 -32.03 -11.43 36.48
CA GLU A 42 -30.81 -11.84 35.77
C GLU A 42 -30.51 -11.02 34.49
N GLU A 43 -31.41 -10.12 34.07
CA GLU A 43 -31.26 -9.35 32.82
C GLU A 43 -31.01 -7.83 33.02
N THR A 44 -31.11 -7.27 34.23
CA THR A 44 -31.21 -5.81 34.40
C THR A 44 -30.01 -5.11 35.05
N PHE A 45 -28.88 -5.79 35.30
CA PHE A 45 -27.73 -5.15 35.98
C PHE A 45 -26.66 -4.58 35.03
N LEU A 46 -26.76 -4.83 33.71
CA LEU A 46 -25.80 -4.35 32.70
C LEU A 46 -26.23 -3.07 31.98
N ASP A 47 -27.38 -2.50 32.33
CA ASP A 47 -27.91 -1.29 31.70
C ASP A 47 -27.43 0.01 32.34
N ASP A 48 -26.88 -0.04 33.57
CA ASP A 48 -26.38 1.13 34.28
C ASP A 48 -24.84 1.24 34.28
N ILE A 49 -24.15 0.43 33.47
CA ILE A 49 -22.68 0.54 33.34
C ILE A 49 -22.31 1.55 32.26
N ASN A 50 -21.55 2.57 32.66
CA ASN A 50 -20.86 3.46 31.72
C ASN A 50 -19.75 2.68 31.02
N LEU A 51 -19.81 2.60 29.70
CA LEU A 51 -18.84 1.87 28.90
C LEU A 51 -18.14 2.85 27.98
N ASP A 52 -16.81 2.95 28.13
CA ASP A 52 -16.00 3.78 27.26
C ASP A 52 -15.82 3.14 25.90
N CYS A 53 -15.68 3.98 24.88
CA CYS A 53 -15.32 3.49 23.56
C CYS A 53 -13.90 2.91 23.51
N GLU A 54 -13.79 1.70 22.99
CA GLU A 54 -12.51 1.07 22.68
C GLU A 54 -12.30 0.96 21.17
N VAL A 55 -11.06 1.21 20.71
CA VAL A 55 -10.68 1.10 19.29
C VAL A 55 -9.42 0.26 19.13
N THR A 56 -9.27 -0.37 17.97
CA THR A 56 -8.06 -1.13 17.67
C THR A 56 -6.82 -0.25 17.61
N LYS A 57 -5.65 -0.89 17.69
CA LYS A 57 -4.41 -0.28 17.21
C LYS A 57 -4.56 0.10 15.74
N TRP A 58 -3.81 1.12 15.32
CA TRP A 58 -3.72 1.48 13.92
C TRP A 58 -3.12 0.32 13.11
N SER A 59 -3.70 0.07 11.94
CA SER A 59 -3.09 -0.78 10.92
C SER A 59 -1.73 -0.23 10.48
N ASN A 60 -0.97 -1.06 9.79
CA ASN A 60 0.13 -0.59 8.97
C ASN A 60 -0.38 0.37 7.89
N TRP A 61 0.54 1.21 7.39
CA TRP A 61 0.25 2.05 6.23
C TRP A 61 0.08 1.18 4.99
N SER A 62 -0.90 1.52 4.16
CA SER A 62 -1.07 0.94 2.83
C SER A 62 0.15 1.22 1.94
N PRO A 63 0.29 0.47 0.84
CA PRO A 63 1.11 0.90 -0.29
C PRO A 63 0.76 2.32 -0.74
N CYS A 64 1.71 2.99 -1.38
CA CYS A 64 1.51 4.32 -1.93
C CYS A 64 0.61 4.24 -3.17
N ASN A 65 -0.58 4.84 -3.10
CA ASN A 65 -1.48 4.97 -4.24
C ASN A 65 -1.08 6.23 -5.02
N VAL A 66 -0.39 6.05 -6.15
CA VAL A 66 0.11 7.13 -7.01
C VAL A 66 -0.88 7.49 -8.10
N THR A 67 -0.98 8.78 -8.46
CA THR A 67 -1.98 9.28 -9.42
C THR A 67 -1.88 8.61 -10.81
N ASN A 68 -0.65 8.30 -11.24
CA ASN A 68 -0.38 7.70 -12.56
C ASN A 68 -0.20 6.17 -12.49
N GLY A 69 -0.64 5.52 -11.41
CA GLY A 69 -0.60 4.06 -11.19
C GLY A 69 0.77 3.42 -11.01
N ILE A 70 1.87 4.07 -11.44
CA ILE A 70 3.20 3.43 -11.54
C ILE A 70 4.24 4.10 -10.63
N CYS A 71 4.41 5.42 -10.73
CA CYS A 71 5.40 6.16 -9.94
C CYS A 71 4.98 7.63 -9.77
N GLY A 72 5.69 8.37 -8.91
CA GLY A 72 5.44 9.77 -8.62
C GLY A 72 4.80 9.98 -7.25
N TRP A 73 4.06 11.08 -7.10
CA TRP A 73 3.38 11.43 -5.85
C TRP A 73 2.07 10.67 -5.69
N GLY A 74 1.77 10.33 -4.43
CA GLY A 74 0.58 9.59 -4.07
C GLY A 74 0.18 9.77 -2.62
N LEU A 75 -0.81 8.98 -2.21
CA LEU A 75 -1.30 8.92 -0.83
C LEU A 75 -1.20 7.49 -0.30
N LYS A 76 -0.87 7.37 0.98
CA LYS A 76 -1.01 6.13 1.74
C LYS A 76 -1.90 6.35 2.95
N GLU A 77 -2.59 5.30 3.36
CA GLU A 77 -3.58 5.35 4.42
C GLU A 77 -3.33 4.31 5.50
N LYS A 78 -3.75 4.60 6.72
CA LYS A 78 -3.88 3.58 7.77
C LYS A 78 -5.21 3.74 8.47
N ARG A 79 -5.76 2.63 8.96
CA ARG A 79 -7.10 2.54 9.53
C ARG A 79 -7.06 1.91 10.92
N ARG A 80 -8.09 2.17 11.72
CA ARG A 80 -8.42 1.44 12.95
C ARG A 80 -9.93 1.30 13.01
N THR A 81 -10.43 0.36 13.80
CA THR A 81 -11.88 0.14 13.94
C THR A 81 -12.31 0.31 15.38
N ILE A 82 -13.59 0.55 15.58
CA ILE A 82 -14.22 0.55 16.91
C ILE A 82 -14.41 -0.91 17.31
N LEU A 83 -13.93 -1.27 18.49
CA LEU A 83 -14.14 -2.58 19.13
C LEU A 83 -15.38 -2.54 20.00
N VAL A 84 -15.53 -1.45 20.75
CA VAL A 84 -16.62 -1.24 21.70
C VAL A 84 -17.17 0.16 21.48
N HIS A 85 -18.47 0.26 21.25
CA HIS A 85 -19.16 1.55 21.21
C HIS A 85 -19.42 2.05 22.64
N THR A 86 -19.40 3.37 22.81
CA THR A 86 -19.75 3.98 24.10
C THR A 86 -21.19 3.66 24.51
N LYS A 87 -21.43 3.47 25.80
CA LYS A 87 -22.76 3.33 26.43
C LYS A 87 -22.88 4.32 27.59
N ASN A 88 -24.10 4.84 27.80
CA ASN A 88 -24.44 5.81 28.84
C ASN A 88 -23.50 7.03 28.80
N ASP A 89 -22.89 7.40 29.92
CA ASP A 89 -22.01 8.57 30.04
C ASP A 89 -20.53 8.25 29.76
N GLY A 90 -20.25 7.12 29.10
CA GLY A 90 -18.88 6.73 28.71
C GLY A 90 -18.26 7.61 27.62
N PHE A 91 -16.93 7.61 27.52
CA PHE A 91 -16.21 8.45 26.56
C PHE A 91 -16.53 8.08 25.09
N PRO A 92 -16.85 9.07 24.24
CA PRO A 92 -17.26 8.81 22.87
C PRO A 92 -16.10 8.37 21.97
N CYS A 93 -16.43 7.57 20.95
CA CYS A 93 -15.45 7.11 19.99
C CYS A 93 -14.82 8.25 19.17
N PRO A 94 -13.53 8.14 18.82
CA PRO A 94 -12.88 9.11 17.96
C PRO A 94 -13.48 9.10 16.55
N LYS A 95 -13.94 10.26 16.07
CA LYS A 95 -14.53 10.42 14.71
C LYS A 95 -13.58 10.04 13.57
N LYS A 96 -12.25 10.18 13.79
CA LYS A 96 -11.22 9.88 12.78
C LYS A 96 -10.67 8.46 12.97
N LEU A 97 -11.16 7.56 12.14
CA LEU A 97 -10.72 6.16 12.06
C LEU A 97 -9.75 5.88 10.89
N VAL A 98 -9.50 6.89 10.06
CA VAL A 98 -8.57 6.84 8.91
C VAL A 98 -7.56 7.97 9.01
N LYS A 99 -6.28 7.68 8.73
CA LYS A 99 -5.22 8.68 8.55
C LYS A 99 -4.64 8.55 7.16
N ARG A 100 -4.32 9.68 6.53
CA ARG A 100 -3.70 9.78 5.20
C ARG A 100 -2.38 10.52 5.29
N LYS A 101 -1.40 10.13 4.46
CA LYS A 101 -0.10 10.81 4.34
C LYS A 101 0.37 10.80 2.89
N LYS A 102 0.98 11.89 2.43
CA LYS A 102 1.66 11.95 1.13
C LYS A 102 2.83 10.97 1.09
N CYS A 103 3.03 10.36 -0.07
CA CYS A 103 4.16 9.47 -0.36
C CYS A 103 4.66 9.74 -1.77
N HIS A 104 5.90 9.32 -2.04
CA HIS A 104 6.54 9.46 -3.34
C HIS A 104 7.20 8.13 -3.71
N VAL A 105 6.84 7.61 -4.89
CA VAL A 105 7.44 6.44 -5.51
C VAL A 105 8.39 6.94 -6.59
N THR A 106 9.67 6.59 -6.51
CA THR A 106 10.68 7.06 -7.46
C THR A 106 10.43 6.51 -8.86
N CYS A 107 10.35 7.40 -9.85
CA CYS A 107 10.24 7.01 -11.25
C CYS A 107 11.60 6.58 -11.79
N GLN A 108 11.71 5.35 -12.27
CA GLN A 108 12.88 4.90 -13.02
C GLN A 108 12.88 5.58 -14.40
N LYS A 109 13.64 6.66 -14.54
CA LYS A 109 13.88 7.27 -15.86
C LYS A 109 14.72 6.29 -16.67
N LYS A 110 14.23 5.84 -17.83
CA LYS A 110 15.07 5.14 -18.81
C LYS A 110 16.22 6.09 -19.16
N LYS A 111 17.45 5.74 -18.79
CA LYS A 111 18.64 6.50 -19.19
C LYS A 111 18.70 6.43 -20.72
N LYS A 112 18.50 7.56 -21.41
CA LYS A 112 18.74 7.62 -22.86
C LYS A 112 20.20 7.27 -23.08
N LYS A 113 20.48 6.12 -23.69
CA LYS A 113 21.83 5.73 -24.08
C LYS A 113 22.28 6.79 -25.10
N LYS A 114 23.22 7.65 -24.72
CA LYS A 114 23.83 8.60 -25.65
C LYS A 114 24.66 7.76 -26.62
N ILE A 115 24.15 7.55 -27.82
CA ILE A 115 24.90 6.93 -28.90
C ILE A 115 25.88 8.00 -29.40
N ARG A 116 27.17 7.80 -29.09
CA ARG A 116 28.26 8.59 -29.65
C ARG A 116 28.90 7.73 -30.73
N VAL A 117 28.74 8.13 -31.99
CA VAL A 117 29.47 7.50 -33.10
C VAL A 117 30.55 8.48 -33.51
N ARG A 118 31.82 8.08 -33.30
CA ARG A 118 32.99 8.95 -33.51
C ARG A 118 33.35 9.07 -35.00
N THR A 119 32.99 8.05 -35.77
CA THR A 119 33.24 7.95 -37.22
C THR A 119 32.13 7.09 -37.81
N GLY A 120 31.51 7.57 -38.89
CA GLY A 120 30.39 6.89 -39.57
C GLY A 120 29.00 7.20 -38.98
N CYS A 121 27.98 6.56 -39.56
CA CYS A 121 26.58 6.80 -39.21
C CYS A 121 26.16 6.04 -37.96
N GLY A 122 25.59 6.75 -36.99
CA GLY A 122 24.92 6.13 -35.86
C GLY A 122 23.53 5.67 -36.29
N MET A 123 23.36 4.37 -36.49
CA MET A 123 22.07 3.79 -36.90
C MET A 123 21.26 3.32 -35.68
N SER A 124 19.94 3.30 -35.80
CA SER A 124 19.07 2.65 -34.82
C SER A 124 19.19 1.13 -34.89
N GLU A 125 18.63 0.45 -33.88
CA GLU A 125 18.29 -0.96 -34.02
C GLU A 125 17.33 -1.15 -35.22
N TRP A 126 17.41 -2.31 -35.85
CA TRP A 126 16.49 -2.70 -36.91
C TRP A 126 15.08 -2.89 -36.36
N SER A 127 14.06 -2.53 -37.16
CA SER A 127 12.69 -2.97 -36.91
C SER A 127 12.59 -4.49 -37.01
N SER A 128 11.51 -5.03 -36.46
CA SER A 128 11.07 -6.38 -36.84
C SER A 128 10.84 -6.43 -38.35
N TRP A 129 11.07 -7.61 -38.92
CA TRP A 129 10.72 -7.89 -40.32
C TRP A 129 9.21 -7.75 -40.53
N SER A 130 8.83 -7.17 -41.67
CA SER A 130 7.44 -7.21 -42.14
C SER A 130 6.98 -8.66 -42.27
N LYS A 131 5.67 -8.91 -42.12
CA LYS A 131 5.12 -10.26 -42.34
C LYS A 131 5.27 -10.65 -43.82
N CYS A 132 5.37 -11.95 -44.08
CA CYS A 132 5.24 -12.47 -45.44
C CYS A 132 3.76 -12.50 -45.86
N SER A 133 3.52 -12.32 -47.16
CA SER A 133 2.23 -12.64 -47.75
C SER A 133 1.97 -14.16 -47.67
N PRO A 134 0.70 -14.61 -47.57
CA PRO A 134 0.35 -16.02 -47.69
C PRO A 134 0.77 -16.62 -49.04
N ASP A 135 0.75 -15.81 -50.11
CA ASP A 135 1.19 -16.21 -51.44
C ASP A 135 2.72 -16.13 -51.50
N CYS A 136 3.41 -17.25 -51.32
CA CYS A 136 4.86 -17.25 -51.14
C CYS A 136 5.67 -17.03 -52.43
N GLU A 137 5.03 -16.96 -53.59
CA GLU A 137 5.71 -16.77 -54.87
C GLU A 137 6.28 -15.35 -55.00
N ASN A 138 7.61 -15.26 -55.10
CA ASN A 138 8.37 -14.01 -55.33
C ASN A 138 8.15 -12.89 -54.30
N GLN A 139 7.75 -13.23 -53.06
CA GLN A 139 7.55 -12.23 -52.01
C GLN A 139 8.81 -11.94 -51.22
N TYR A 140 8.91 -10.69 -50.76
CA TYR A 140 9.99 -10.19 -49.92
C TYR A 140 9.44 -9.61 -48.62
N GLN A 141 10.16 -9.84 -47.52
CA GLN A 141 9.99 -9.04 -46.31
C GLN A 141 10.98 -7.88 -46.35
N HIS A 142 10.61 -6.78 -45.73
CA HIS A 142 11.51 -5.66 -45.49
C HIS A 142 11.58 -5.33 -44.00
N ARG A 143 12.67 -4.70 -43.60
CA ARG A 143 12.82 -4.04 -42.31
C ARG A 143 13.47 -2.69 -42.50
N VAL A 144 13.23 -1.80 -41.56
CA VAL A 144 13.73 -0.42 -41.61
C VAL A 144 14.53 -0.11 -40.36
N ARG A 145 15.52 0.78 -40.50
CA ARG A 145 16.23 1.43 -39.39
C ARG A 145 16.45 2.90 -39.75
N HIS A 146 16.65 3.73 -38.74
CA HIS A 146 16.79 5.16 -38.93
C HIS A 146 18.20 5.64 -38.58
N VAL A 147 18.64 6.71 -39.23
CA VAL A 147 19.86 7.43 -38.85
C VAL A 147 19.59 8.21 -37.56
N LEU A 148 20.33 7.90 -36.51
CA LEU A 148 20.32 8.60 -35.23
C LEU A 148 21.39 9.69 -35.14
N VAL A 149 22.51 9.51 -35.84
CA VAL A 149 23.63 10.46 -35.90
C VAL A 149 24.22 10.46 -37.31
N TYR A 150 24.22 11.62 -37.97
CA TYR A 150 24.95 11.83 -39.23
C TYR A 150 26.42 12.12 -38.94
N PRO A 151 27.34 11.80 -39.87
CA PRO A 151 28.74 12.17 -39.74
C PRO A 151 28.91 13.68 -39.88
N GLU A 152 30.01 14.22 -39.36
CA GLU A 152 30.27 15.68 -39.38
C GLU A 152 30.75 16.19 -40.75
N GLU A 153 31.05 15.29 -41.69
CA GLU A 153 31.59 15.64 -42.99
C GLU A 153 30.47 16.06 -43.98
N PRO A 154 30.63 17.17 -44.72
CA PRO A 154 29.56 17.79 -45.52
C PRO A 154 29.02 16.92 -46.66
N ASP A 155 29.79 15.97 -47.18
CA ASP A 155 29.37 15.07 -48.28
C ASP A 155 29.06 13.64 -47.81
N SER A 156 29.04 13.40 -46.49
CA SER A 156 28.82 12.07 -45.95
C SER A 156 27.34 11.70 -45.92
N THR A 157 26.97 10.60 -46.59
CA THR A 157 25.60 10.06 -46.60
C THR A 157 25.53 8.74 -45.86
N CYS A 158 24.40 8.51 -45.17
CA CYS A 158 24.13 7.24 -44.51
C CYS A 158 23.37 6.31 -45.45
N GLN A 159 23.87 5.09 -45.61
CA GLN A 159 23.24 4.08 -46.47
C GLN A 159 22.66 2.93 -45.63
N ASN A 160 21.88 2.07 -46.29
CA ASN A 160 21.31 0.85 -45.72
C ASN A 160 20.25 1.12 -44.63
N GLU A 161 19.29 2.02 -44.87
CA GLU A 161 18.13 2.26 -43.99
C GLU A 161 17.02 1.23 -44.17
N VAL A 162 16.97 0.58 -45.33
CA VAL A 162 15.99 -0.47 -45.66
C VAL A 162 16.75 -1.72 -46.07
N GLU A 163 16.30 -2.87 -45.57
CA GLU A 163 16.82 -4.17 -45.95
C GLU A 163 15.67 -5.06 -46.39
N HIS A 164 15.90 -5.81 -47.47
CA HIS A 164 14.94 -6.76 -48.03
C HIS A 164 15.50 -8.18 -47.93
N ARG A 165 14.62 -9.16 -47.71
CA ARG A 165 14.97 -10.58 -47.80
C ARG A 165 13.81 -11.39 -48.39
N PRO A 166 14.08 -12.49 -49.10
CA PRO A 166 13.03 -13.36 -49.60
C PRO A 166 12.22 -13.97 -48.45
N CYS A 167 10.95 -14.20 -48.69
CA CYS A 167 10.09 -14.93 -47.79
C CYS A 167 10.52 -16.41 -47.69
N PRO A 168 10.68 -16.96 -46.48
CA PRO A 168 10.90 -18.39 -46.33
C PRO A 168 9.60 -19.15 -46.67
N CYS A 169 9.66 -19.97 -47.71
CA CYS A 169 8.58 -20.87 -48.13
C CYS A 169 8.90 -22.24 -47.55
N TYR A 170 8.07 -22.77 -46.65
CA TYR A 170 8.21 -24.11 -46.09
C TYR A 170 6.91 -24.88 -46.26
#